data_AF-A0A960FGE5-F1
#
_entry.id   AF-A0A960FGE5-F1
#
_cell.length_a   1.000
_cell.length_b   1.000
_cell.length_c   1.000
_cell.angle_alpha   90.00
_cell.angle_beta   90.00
_cell.angle_gamma   90.00
#
_symmetry.space_group_name_H-M   'P 1'
#
loop_
_entity.id
_entity.type
_entity.pdbx_description
1 polymer ?
#
loop_
_entity_poly.entity_id
_entity_poly.type
_entity_poly.pdbx_seq_one_letter_code
_entity_poly.pdbx_strand_id
1 'polypeptide(L)'
;MAPIAAPATRLVPTGERYLDQLAHLVAEHGVAAFEGDIARLVVRLRAHGLCSPLVTLLADRDAPPIARERALGHLLGRLTEVEARRPSRVATSAA
;
A
#
# COMPACT_ATOMS: atom_id res chain seq x y z
N MET A 1 -2.84 -30.67 5.79
CA MET A 1 -3.00 -29.19 5.77
C MET A 1 -3.35 -28.79 4.35
N ALA A 2 -4.60 -28.41 4.10
CA ALA A 2 -5.00 -27.87 2.80
C ALA A 2 -4.56 -26.40 2.71
N PRO A 3 -4.09 -25.92 1.54
CA PRO A 3 -3.86 -24.49 1.36
C PRO A 3 -5.19 -23.77 1.49
N ILE A 4 -5.27 -22.82 2.43
CA ILE A 4 -6.38 -21.88 2.50
C ILE A 4 -6.30 -21.10 1.19
N ALA A 5 -7.22 -21.39 0.26
CA ALA A 5 -7.32 -20.67 -0.99
C ALA A 5 -7.54 -19.20 -0.63
N ALA A 6 -6.50 -18.39 -0.82
CA ALA A 6 -6.59 -16.96 -0.61
C ALA A 6 -7.76 -16.45 -1.47
N PRO A 7 -8.71 -15.71 -0.89
CA PRO A 7 -9.79 -15.20 -1.70
C PRO A 7 -9.16 -14.24 -2.71
N ALA A 8 -9.44 -14.47 -4.00
CA ALA A 8 -9.01 -13.60 -5.10
C ALA A 8 -9.80 -12.28 -5.09
N THR A 9 -9.90 -11.66 -3.92
CA THR A 9 -10.67 -10.45 -3.66
C THR A 9 -9.90 -9.30 -4.29
N ARG A 10 -10.23 -8.99 -5.55
CA ARG A 10 -9.85 -7.71 -6.14
C ARG A 10 -10.45 -6.61 -5.26
N LEU A 11 -9.58 -5.89 -4.57
CA LEU A 11 -9.98 -4.67 -3.89
C LEU A 11 -10.30 -3.60 -4.94
N VAL A 12 -11.45 -2.94 -4.80
CA VAL A 12 -11.80 -1.79 -5.64
C VAL A 12 -10.95 -0.61 -5.16
N PRO A 13 -10.09 -0.01 -6.02
CA PRO A 13 -9.15 1.02 -5.61
C PRO A 13 -9.83 2.39 -5.49
N THR A 14 -10.71 2.55 -4.50
CA THR A 14 -11.40 3.82 -4.21
C THR A 14 -11.08 4.31 -2.80
N GLY A 15 -10.32 5.42 -2.72
CA GLY A 15 -10.10 6.20 -1.49
C GLY A 15 -9.02 5.69 -0.52
N GLU A 16 -8.77 6.45 0.55
CA GLU A 16 -7.81 6.12 1.62
C GLU A 16 -8.09 4.75 2.27
N ARG A 17 -9.38 4.39 2.40
CA ARG A 17 -9.81 3.10 2.95
C ARG A 17 -9.28 1.89 2.18
N TYR A 18 -8.97 2.04 0.90
CA TYR A 18 -8.39 0.95 0.11
C TYR A 18 -7.00 0.55 0.62
N LEU A 19 -6.17 1.52 1.00
CA LEU A 19 -4.79 1.25 1.44
C LEU A 19 -4.79 0.57 2.81
N ASP A 20 -5.64 1.03 3.73
CA ASP A 20 -5.82 0.41 5.05
C ASP A 20 -6.35 -1.02 4.93
N GLN A 21 -7.34 -1.22 4.05
CA GLN A 21 -7.92 -2.54 3.81
C GLN A 21 -6.89 -3.50 3.17
N LEU A 22 -6.10 -3.02 2.20
CA LEU A 22 -5.01 -3.81 1.61
C LEU A 22 -3.97 -4.18 2.66
N ALA A 23 -3.58 -3.24 3.55
CA ALA A 23 -2.63 -3.51 4.63
C ALA A 23 -3.14 -4.59 5.58
N HIS A 24 -4.41 -4.49 5.98
CA HIS A 24 -5.06 -5.47 6.84
C HIS A 24 -5.07 -6.87 6.22
N LEU A 25 -5.51 -6.97 4.97
CA LEU A 25 -5.60 -8.25 4.27
C LEU A 25 -4.23 -8.86 3.97
N VAL A 26 -3.22 -8.04 3.66
CA VAL A 26 -1.83 -8.51 3.50
C VAL A 26 -1.27 -9.02 4.83
N ALA A 27 -1.59 -8.39 5.96
CA ALA A 27 -1.17 -8.87 7.27
C ALA A 27 -1.84 -10.21 7.65
N GLU A 28 -3.07 -10.43 7.20
CA GLU A 28 -3.83 -11.66 7.51
C GLU A 28 -3.48 -12.84 6.58
N HIS A 29 -3.30 -12.58 5.28
CA HIS A 29 -3.16 -13.64 4.26
C HIS A 29 -1.81 -13.62 3.53
N GLY A 30 -0.92 -12.68 3.87
CA GLY A 30 0.38 -12.50 3.24
C GLY A 30 0.33 -11.74 1.91
N VAL A 31 1.47 -11.16 1.54
CA VAL A 31 1.56 -10.31 0.33
C VAL A 31 1.35 -11.07 -0.99
N ALA A 32 1.71 -12.35 -1.01
CA ALA A 32 1.61 -13.20 -2.21
C ALA A 32 0.16 -13.41 -2.67
N ALA A 33 -0.81 -13.31 -1.76
CA ALA A 33 -2.22 -13.38 -2.11
C ALA A 33 -2.70 -12.16 -2.93
N PHE A 34 -1.96 -11.04 -2.89
CA PHE A 34 -2.39 -9.74 -3.43
C PHE A 34 -1.43 -9.17 -4.49
N GLU A 35 -0.63 -10.01 -5.16
CA GLU A 35 0.36 -9.57 -6.16
C GLU A 35 -0.18 -8.58 -7.19
N GLY A 36 -1.41 -8.79 -7.67
CA GLY A 36 -2.03 -7.89 -8.64
C GLY A 36 -2.30 -6.49 -8.08
N ASP A 37 -2.73 -6.40 -6.83
CA ASP A 37 -2.99 -5.13 -6.15
C ASP A 37 -1.70 -4.44 -5.72
N ILE A 38 -0.69 -5.20 -5.32
CA ILE A 38 0.67 -4.70 -5.03
C ILE A 38 1.31 -4.12 -6.29
N ALA A 39 1.23 -4.82 -7.43
CA ALA A 39 1.73 -4.31 -8.70
C ALA A 39 1.04 -3.00 -9.11
N ARG A 40 -0.30 -2.92 -8.98
CA ARG A 40 -1.06 -1.69 -9.22
C ARG A 40 -0.65 -0.55 -8.28
N LEU A 41 -0.41 -0.85 -7.01
CA LEU A 41 0.06 0.13 -6.04
C LEU A 41 1.46 0.64 -6.41
N VAL A 42 2.41 -0.24 -6.74
CA VAL A 42 3.76 0.13 -7.18
C VAL A 42 3.72 1.06 -8.40
N VAL A 43 2.89 0.75 -9.40
CA VAL A 43 2.71 1.61 -10.59
C VAL A 43 2.24 3.01 -10.18
N ARG A 44 1.24 3.10 -9.29
CA ARG A 44 0.75 4.39 -8.79
C ARG A 44 1.82 5.16 -8.02
N LEU A 45 2.53 4.50 -7.10
CA LEU A 45 3.61 5.12 -6.33
C LEU A 45 4.69 5.70 -7.24
N ARG A 46 5.12 4.94 -8.25
CA ARG A 46 6.09 5.41 -9.25
C ARG A 46 5.55 6.56 -10.10
N ALA A 47 4.28 6.52 -10.51
CA ALA A 47 3.65 7.61 -11.24
C ALA A 47 3.58 8.92 -10.42
N HIS A 48 3.52 8.81 -9.10
CA HIS A 48 3.64 9.94 -8.15
C HIS A 48 5.10 10.32 -7.83
N GLY A 49 6.09 9.76 -8.54
CA GLY A 49 7.51 10.05 -8.35
C GLY A 49 8.14 9.38 -7.12
N LEU A 50 7.43 8.48 -6.44
CA LEU A 50 7.97 7.73 -5.31
C LEU A 50 8.80 6.54 -5.81
N CYS A 51 10.09 6.78 -6.02
CA CYS A 51 11.06 5.80 -6.50
C CYS A 51 12.07 5.40 -5.42
N SER A 52 11.61 5.04 -4.23
CA SER A 52 12.47 4.65 -3.11
C SER A 52 12.88 3.17 -3.17
N PRO A 53 13.98 2.76 -2.49
CA PRO A 53 14.36 1.35 -2.38
C PRO A 53 13.24 0.45 -1.85
N LEU A 54 12.35 0.98 -1.00
CA LEU A 54 11.20 0.25 -0.50
C LEU A 54 10.16 -0.03 -1.59
N VAL A 55 9.97 0.88 -2.54
CA VAL A 55 9.08 0.65 -3.70
C VAL A 55 9.71 -0.38 -4.65
N THR A 56 11.04 -0.38 -4.78
CA THR A 56 11.76 -1.42 -5.53
C THR A 56 11.62 -2.78 -4.87
N LEU A 57 11.86 -2.86 -3.55
CA LEU A 57 11.71 -4.10 -2.77
C LEU A 57 10.27 -4.63 -2.81
N LEU A 58 9.27 -3.76 -2.73
CA LEU A 58 7.87 -4.16 -2.82
C LEU A 58 7.52 -4.76 -4.19
N ALA A 59 8.15 -4.25 -5.26
CA ALA A 59 7.97 -4.70 -6.64
C ALA A 59 8.74 -5.99 -6.99
N ASP A 60 9.75 -6.34 -6.19
CA ASP A 60 10.56 -7.52 -6.39
C ASP A 60 9.79 -8.77 -5.93
N ARG A 61 9.45 -9.65 -6.88
CA ARG A 61 8.69 -10.88 -6.60
C ARG A 61 9.58 -12.01 -6.08
N ASP A 62 10.88 -11.92 -6.29
CA ASP A 62 11.85 -12.91 -5.82
C ASP A 62 12.32 -12.60 -4.39
N ALA A 63 12.02 -11.40 -3.88
CA ALA A 63 12.29 -11.03 -2.51
C ALA A 63 11.44 -11.83 -1.49
N PRO A 64 11.95 -12.07 -0.27
CA PRO A 64 11.21 -12.75 0.78
C PRO A 64 9.85 -12.08 1.08
N PRO A 65 8.74 -12.83 1.21
CA PRO A 65 7.41 -12.25 1.44
C PRO A 65 7.37 -11.28 2.62
N ILE A 66 7.97 -11.66 3.75
CA ILE A 66 8.02 -10.83 4.96
C ILE A 66 8.73 -9.49 4.73
N ALA A 67 9.76 -9.44 3.88
CA ALA A 67 10.48 -8.20 3.58
C ALA A 67 9.59 -7.25 2.77
N ARG A 68 8.80 -7.80 1.84
CA ARG A 68 7.85 -7.04 1.03
C ARG A 68 6.67 -6.53 1.86
N GLU A 69 6.16 -7.34 2.78
CA GLU A 69 5.11 -6.94 3.74
C GLU A 69 5.59 -5.78 4.64
N ARG A 70 6.82 -5.86 5.16
CA ARG A 70 7.43 -4.77 5.93
C ARG A 70 7.63 -3.52 5.08
N ALA A 71 8.07 -3.66 3.84
CA ALA A 71 8.21 -2.54 2.91
C ALA A 71 6.87 -1.86 2.65
N LEU A 72 5.79 -2.63 2.46
CA LEU A 72 4.43 -2.11 2.32
C LEU A 72 4.03 -1.30 3.55
N GLY A 73 4.16 -1.86 4.76
CA GLY A 73 3.82 -1.16 6.00
C GLY A 73 4.59 0.15 6.18
N HIS A 74 5.89 0.16 5.87
CA HIS A 74 6.70 1.38 5.90
C HIS A 74 6.23 2.43 4.88
N LEU A 75 5.90 2.02 3.66
CA LEU A 75 5.41 2.95 2.63
C LEU A 75 4.08 3.58 3.03
N LEU A 76 3.16 2.78 3.57
CA LEU A 76 1.87 3.28 4.04
C LEU A 76 2.02 4.26 5.20
N GLY A 77 2.85 3.95 6.21
CA GLY A 77 3.12 4.87 7.31
C GLY A 77 3.68 6.22 6.83
N ARG A 78 4.55 6.21 5.80
CA ARG A 78 5.05 7.46 5.21
C ARG A 78 3.98 8.25 4.46
N LEU A 79 3.05 7.60 3.77
CA LEU A 79 1.94 8.29 3.10
C LEU A 79 1.03 8.97 4.13
N THR A 80 0.67 8.26 5.21
CA THR A 80 -0.13 8.80 6.31
C THR A 80 0.57 9.97 7.00
N GLU A 81 1.88 9.89 7.24
CA GLU A 81 2.63 11.02 7.81
C GLU A 81 2.66 12.25 6.89
N VAL A 82 2.77 12.06 5.58
CA VAL A 82 2.74 13.17 4.60
C VAL A 82 1.37 13.83 4.59
N GLU A 83 0.30 13.06 4.66
CA GLU A 83 -1.07 13.58 4.78
C GLU A 83 -1.28 14.34 6.09
N ALA A 84 -0.83 13.79 7.22
CA ALA A 84 -0.93 14.44 8.53
C ALA A 84 -0.13 15.75 8.62
N ARG A 85 0.99 15.86 7.90
CA ARG A 85 1.82 17.08 7.83
C ARG A 85 1.29 18.10 6.83
N ARG A 86 0.31 17.77 6.01
CA ARG A 86 -0.29 18.71 5.07
C ARG A 86 -1.13 19.70 5.89
N PRO A 87 -0.77 20.99 5.96
CA PRO A 87 -1.55 21.94 6.73
C PRO A 87 -2.97 21.94 6.16
N SER A 88 -3.95 21.71 7.03
CA SER A 88 -5.34 22.00 6.73
C SER A 88 -5.35 23.44 6.21
N ARG A 89 -5.69 23.62 4.92
CA ARG A 89 -6.07 24.92 4.39
C ARG A 89 -7.33 25.32 5.15
N VAL A 90 -7.15 25.85 6.36
CA VAL A 90 -8.18 26.58 7.08
C VAL A 90 -8.53 27.72 6.15
N ALA A 91 -9.78 27.69 5.69
CA ALA A 91 -10.35 28.70 4.84
C ALA A 91 -10.16 30.06 5.49
N THR A 92 -9.22 30.86 4.98
CA THR A 92 -9.33 32.31 5.06
C THR A 92 -10.44 32.70 4.10
N SER A 93 -11.70 32.59 4.54
CA SER A 93 -12.80 33.33 3.95
C SER A 93 -13.11 34.48 4.90
N ALA A 94 -12.87 35.68 4.37
CA ALA A 94 -13.16 36.98 4.95
C ALA A 94 -14.60 37.11 5.48
N ALA A 95 -14.74 37.80 6.61
CA ALA A 95 -15.56 39.01 6.77
C ALA A 95 -15.15 39.71 8.07
#